data_AF-A0A6A7K4J5-F1
#
_entry.id   AF-A0A6A7K4J5-F1
#
_cell.length_a   1.000
_cell.length_b   1.000
_cell.length_c   1.000
_cell.angle_alpha   90.00
_cell.angle_beta   90.00
_cell.angle_gamma   90.00
#
_symmetry.space_group_name_H-M   'P 1'
#
loop_
_entity.id
_entity.type
_entity.pdbx_description
1 polymer ?
#
loop_
_entity_poly.entity_id
_entity_poly.type
_entity_poly.pdbx_seq_one_letter_code
_entity_poly.pdbx_strand_id
1 'polypeptide(L)' 'MKQIRFIDIPGIKVGHAQNINAATGCTVVLCEKGAVAGVDVRGGSTT' A
#
# COMPACT_ATOMS: atom_id res chain seq x y z
N MET A 1 -21.53 -9.09 -0.59
CA MET A 1 -20.08 -9.04 -0.23
C MET A 1 -19.93 -8.06 0.92
N LYS A 2 -19.11 -8.35 1.93
CA LYS A 2 -18.94 -7.48 3.12
C LYS A 2 -17.69 -6.59 2.92
N GLN A 3 -17.83 -5.28 3.15
CA GLN A 3 -16.70 -4.36 3.15
C GLN A 3 -16.07 -4.29 4.55
N ILE A 4 -14.75 -4.21 4.59
CA ILE A 4 -13.93 -3.94 5.78
C ILE A 4 -12.86 -2.90 5.41
N ARG A 5 -12.26 -2.26 6.40
CA ARG A 5 -11.09 -1.41 6.14
C ARG A 5 -9.88 -2.30 5.92
N PHE A 6 -8.94 -1.85 5.10
CA PHE A 6 -7.70 -2.60 4.84
C PHE A 6 -6.90 -2.87 6.12
N ILE A 7 -6.92 -1.92 7.07
CA ILE A 7 -6.26 -2.04 8.38
C ILE A 7 -6.95 -3.00 9.35
N ASP A 8 -8.16 -3.48 9.03
CA ASP A 8 -8.85 -4.47 9.86
C ASP A 8 -8.24 -5.88 9.65
N ILE A 9 -7.35 -6.06 8.67
CA ILE A 9 -6.58 -7.29 8.44
C ILE A 9 -5.46 -7.37 9.49
N PRO A 10 -5.45 -8.40 10.37
CA PRO A 10 -4.43 -8.51 11.41
C PRO A 10 -3.00 -8.55 10.84
N GLY A 11 -2.10 -7.79 11.44
CA GLY A 11 -0.68 -7.73 11.05
C GLY A 11 -0.36 -6.79 9.88
N ILE A 12 -1.37 -6.11 9.31
CA ILE A 12 -1.18 -5.04 8.32
C ILE A 12 -1.13 -3.68 9.02
N LYS A 13 -0.12 -2.89 8.72
CA LYS A 13 -0.03 -1.46 9.06
C LYS A 13 0.03 -0.62 7.79
N VAL A 14 -0.54 0.58 7.82
CA VAL A 14 -0.49 1.54 6.69
C VAL A 14 0.04 2.88 7.18
N GLY A 15 1.00 3.45 6.46
CA GLY A 15 1.57 4.76 6.74
C GLY A 15 1.59 5.65 5.49
N HIS A 16 1.47 6.96 5.69
CA HIS A 16 1.48 7.95 4.62
C HIS A 16 2.45 9.08 4.96
N ALA A 17 3.23 9.53 3.98
CA ALA A 17 4.06 10.73 4.07
C ALA A 17 3.93 11.53 2.77
N GLN A 18 3.88 12.86 2.88
CA GLN A 18 3.67 13.75 1.74
C GLN A 18 4.53 15.00 1.81
N ASN A 19 4.94 15.49 0.64
CA ASN A 19 5.48 16.83 0.45
C ASN A 19 4.45 17.64 -0.34
N ILE A 20 3.73 18.50 0.37
CA ILE A 20 2.63 19.29 -0.20
C ILE A 20 3.14 20.28 -1.25
N ASN A 21 4.29 20.92 -1.02
CA ASN A 21 4.86 21.90 -1.95
C ASN A 21 5.27 21.28 -3.29
N ALA A 22 5.72 20.02 -3.27
CA ALA A 22 6.10 19.29 -4.47
C ALA A 22 4.98 18.41 -5.03
N ALA A 23 3.77 18.47 -4.47
CA ALA A 23 2.61 17.67 -4.85
C ALA A 23 2.92 16.15 -4.99
N THR A 24 3.71 15.61 -4.06
CA THR A 24 4.15 14.21 -4.08
C THR A 24 3.99 13.56 -2.71
N GLY A 25 3.93 12.23 -2.68
CA GLY A 25 3.82 11.47 -1.45
C GLY A 25 4.05 9.98 -1.67
N CYS A 26 4.13 9.26 -0.56
CA CYS A 26 4.30 7.82 -0.52
C CYS A 26 3.31 7.22 0.48
N THR A 27 2.76 6.07 0.12
CA THR A 27 1.97 5.23 1.01
C THR A 27 2.68 3.90 1.16
N VAL A 28 2.86 3.45 2.40
CA VAL A 28 3.51 2.20 2.73
C VAL A 28 2.49 1.26 3.37
N VAL A 29 2.42 0.04 2.85
CA VAL A 29 1.79 -1.09 3.53
C VAL A 29 2.90 -1.92 4.17
N LEU A 30 2.87 -2.05 5.49
CA LEU A 30 3.90 -2.74 6.27
C LEU A 30 3.32 -4.02 6.90
N CYS A 31 3.94 -5.15 6.57
CA CYS A 31 3.69 -6.46 7.19
C CYS A 31 4.90 -6.79 8.08
N GLU A 32 4.85 -6.49 9.38
CA GLU A 32 6.03 -6.57 10.27
C GLU A 32 6.65 -7.98 10.37
N LYS A 33 5.83 -9.01 10.17
CA LYS A 33 6.27 -10.43 10.19
C LYS A 33 6.57 -10.98 8.79
N GLY A 34 6.56 -10.13 7.76
CA GLY A 34 6.57 -10.53 6.36
C GLY A 34 5.19 -11.02 5.89
N ALA A 35 5.03 -11.12 4.57
CA ALA A 35 3.85 -11.68 3.91
C ALA A 35 4.24 -12.23 2.53
N VAL A 36 3.51 -13.22 2.03
CA VAL A 36 3.62 -13.64 0.63
C VAL A 36 2.97 -12.56 -0.23
N ALA A 37 3.71 -12.05 -1.22
CA ALA A 37 3.24 -11.02 -2.13
C ALA A 37 3.22 -11.53 -3.58
N GLY A 38 2.26 -11.03 -4.36
CA GLY A 38 2.18 -11.21 -5.81
C GLY A 38 1.83 -9.89 -6.48
N VAL A 39 2.23 -9.73 -7.74
CA VAL A 39 1.99 -8.51 -8.52
C VAL A 39 1.40 -8.86 -9.88
N ASP A 40 0.42 -8.06 -10.31
CA ASP A 40 -0.13 -8.08 -11.66
C ASP A 40 -0.12 -6.65 -12.21
N VAL A 41 0.68 -6.42 -13.25
CA VAL A 41 0.84 -5.09 -13.85
C VAL A 41 0.17 -5.07 -15.22
N ARG A 42 -0.85 -4.22 -15.36
CA ARG A 42 -1.65 -4.09 -16.60
C ARG A 42 -1.34 -2.80 -17.38
N GLY A 43 -0.56 -1.89 -16.81
CA GLY A 43 -0.08 -0.68 -17.50
C GLY A 43 1.20 -0.97 -18.31
N GLY A 44 1.40 -0.27 -19.44
CA GLY A 44 2.51 -0.53 -20.37
C GLY A 44 3.80 0.27 -20.16
N SER A 45 3.86 1.19 -19.18
CA SER A 45 5.00 2.06 -18.92
C SER A 45 5.55 1.82 -17.51
N THR A 46 6.26 0.70 -17.33
CA THR A 46 6.69 0.21 -16.02
C THR A 46 8.20 0.28 -15.79
N THR A 47 8.95 0.69 -16.81
CA THR A 47 10.42 0.85 -16.83
C THR A 47 10.83 2.31 -16.76
#